data_AF-A0A948DLQ0-F1
#
_entry.id   AF-A0A948DLQ0-F1
#
_cell.length_a   1.000
_cell.length_b   1.000
_cell.length_c   1.000
_cell.angle_alpha   90.00
_cell.angle_beta   90.00
_cell.angle_gamma   90.00
#
_symmetry.space_group_name_H-M   'P 1'
#
loop_
_entity.id
_entity.type
_entity.pdbx_description
1 polymer ?
#
loop_
_entity_poly.entity_id
_entity_poly.type
_entity_poly.pdbx_seq_one_letter_code
_entity_poly.pdbx_strand_id
1 'polypeptide(L)' 'MWPRHLLTELIRNALAEDIGAGDITTGAALRGDETGFARATAKTELIVAGIEVFGEVFRTL' A
#
# COMPACT_ATOMS: atom_id res chain seq x y z
N MET A 1 18.04 5.56 -8.91
CA MET A 1 16.80 4.76 -9.09
C MET A 1 17.01 3.42 -8.42
N TRP A 2 16.06 2.98 -7.59
CA TRP A 2 16.13 1.65 -6.96
C TRP A 2 16.01 0.56 -8.04
N PRO A 3 16.77 -0.54 -7.96
CA PRO A 3 16.49 -1.71 -8.77
C PRO A 3 15.07 -2.21 -8.50
N ARG A 4 14.28 -2.44 -9.55
CA ARG A 4 12.87 -2.83 -9.42
C ARG A 4 12.67 -4.05 -8.52
N HIS A 5 13.51 -5.08 -8.67
CA HIS A 5 13.41 -6.30 -7.88
C HIS A 5 13.59 -6.05 -6.38
N LEU A 6 14.56 -5.21 -5.99
CA LEU A 6 14.78 -4.85 -4.58
C LEU A 6 13.60 -4.07 -4.00
N LEU A 7 13.02 -3.16 -4.78
CA LEU A 7 11.84 -2.42 -4.36
C LEU A 7 10.64 -3.35 -4.16
N THR A 8 10.40 -4.27 -5.08
CA THR A 8 9.32 -5.26 -4.96
C THR A 8 9.50 -6.19 -3.76
N GLU A 9 10.73 -6.66 -3.49
CA GLU A 9 11.00 -7.47 -2.30
C GLU A 9 10.75 -6.69 -1.00
N LEU A 10 11.19 -5.43 -0.93
CA LEU A 10 10.94 -4.59 0.23
C LEU A 10 9.43 -4.39 0.47
N ILE A 11 8.67 -4.09 -0.59
CA ILE A 11 7.21 -3.92 -0.52
C ILE A 11 6.54 -5.22 -0.04
N ARG A 12 6.92 -6.37 -0.61
CA ARG A 12 6.35 -7.67 -0.21
C ARG A 12 6.61 -8.01 1.25
N ASN A 13 7.82 -7.73 1.74
CA ASN A 13 8.15 -7.97 3.15
C ASN A 13 7.33 -7.06 4.07
N ALA A 14 7.16 -5.78 3.72
CA ALA A 14 6.32 -4.85 4.48
C ALA A 14 4.84 -5.27 4.49
N LEU A 15 4.30 -5.72 3.34
CA LEU A 15 2.92 -6.23 3.26
C LEU A 15 2.74 -7.51 4.09
N ALA A 16 3.72 -8.41 4.09
CA ALA A 16 3.67 -9.63 4.90
C ALA A 16 3.72 -9.32 6.41
N GLU A 17 4.48 -8.30 6.82
CA GLU A 17 4.53 -7.82 8.21
C GLU A 17 3.18 -7.25 8.66
N ASP A 18 2.56 -6.38 7.85
CA ASP A 18 1.35 -5.66 8.24
C ASP A 18 0.07 -6.52 8.11
N ILE A 19 -0.05 -7.29 7.04
CA ILE A 19 -1.26 -8.07 6.75
C ILE A 19 -1.17 -9.48 7.33
N GLY A 20 -0.01 -10.14 7.25
CA GLY A 20 0.23 -11.47 7.83
C GLY A 20 -0.87 -12.50 7.54
N ALA A 21 -1.61 -12.89 8.58
CA ALA A 21 -2.71 -13.87 8.52
C ALA A 21 -4.04 -13.31 7.97
N GLY A 22 -4.09 -12.01 7.65
CA GLY A 22 -5.21 -11.31 7.04
C GLY A 22 -5.60 -10.03 7.78
N ASP A 23 -6.27 -9.12 7.05
CA ASP A 23 -6.90 -7.92 7.63
C ASP A 23 -8.30 -8.24 8.14
N ILE A 24 -8.38 -8.63 9.41
CA ILE A 24 -9.61 -9.11 10.06
C ILE A 24 -10.70 -8.03 10.09
N THR A 25 -10.32 -6.77 10.32
CA THR A 25 -11.31 -5.69 10.46
C THR A 25 -11.94 -5.37 9.11
N THR A 26 -11.12 -5.26 8.06
CA THR A 26 -11.63 -5.04 6.70
C THR A 26 -12.46 -6.24 6.24
N GLY A 27 -12.00 -7.47 6.46
CA GLY A 27 -12.73 -8.69 6.07
C GLY A 27 -14.04 -8.91 6.84
N ALA A 28 -14.18 -8.35 8.04
CA ALA A 28 -15.44 -8.37 8.79
C ALA A 28 -16.41 -7.25 8.37
N ALA A 29 -15.89 -6.14 7.85
CA ALA A 29 -16.67 -4.96 7.49
C ALA A 29 -17.13 -4.95 6.02
N LEU A 30 -16.34 -5.55 5.13
CA LEU A 30 -16.54 -5.53 3.68
C LEU A 30 -16.66 -6.93 3.11
N ARG A 31 -17.34 -7.05 1.97
CA ARG A 31 -17.57 -8.31 1.25
C ARG A 31 -16.45 -8.61 0.26
N GLY A 32 -15.68 -7.60 -0.13
CA GLY A 32 -14.55 -7.69 -1.06
C GLY A 32 -14.90 -7.42 -2.52
N ASP A 33 -16.15 -7.05 -2.82
CA ASP A 33 -16.63 -6.66 -4.15
C ASP A 33 -16.95 -5.16 -4.27
N GLU A 34 -16.75 -4.40 -3.19
CA GLU A 34 -16.97 -2.97 -3.17
C GLU A 34 -15.95 -2.21 -4.03
N THR A 35 -16.42 -1.15 -4.69
CA THR A 35 -15.56 -0.18 -5.39
C THR A 35 -15.53 1.14 -4.64
N GLY A 36 -14.35 1.76 -4.51
CA GLY A 36 -14.19 3.04 -3.83
C GLY A 36 -13.13 3.92 -4.48
N PHE A 37 -13.16 5.20 -4.13
CA PHE A 37 -12.11 6.16 -4.47
C PHE A 37 -11.42 6.63 -3.19
N ALA A 38 -10.10 6.71 -3.23
CA ALA A 38 -9.27 7.23 -2.13
C ALA A 38 -8.40 8.38 -2.62
N ARG A 39 -8.02 9.28 -1.70
CA ARG A 39 -7.11 10.40 -1.98
C ARG A 39 -6.04 10.49 -0.88
N ALA A 40 -4.78 10.35 -1.28
CA ALA A 40 -3.66 10.72 -0.42
C ALA A 40 -3.62 12.24 -0.26
N THR A 41 -3.80 12.74 0.97
CA THR A 41 -3.87 14.17 1.28
C THR A 41 -2.76 14.54 2.25
N ALA A 42 -1.95 15.55 1.92
CA ALA A 42 -0.96 16.11 2.82
C ALA A 42 -1.67 16.77 4.02
N LYS A 43 -1.32 16.36 5.25
CA LYS A 43 -1.94 16.90 6.48
C LYS A 43 -1.27 18.18 6.97
N THR A 44 -0.10 18.51 6.43
CA THR A 44 0.70 19.70 6.71
C THR A 44 1.52 20.06 5.46
N GLU A 45 2.17 21.22 5.47
CA GLU A 45 3.18 21.54 4.46
C GLU A 45 4.30 20.50 4.47
N LEU A 46 4.71 20.05 3.28
CA LEU A 46 5.75 19.03 3.10
C LEU A 46 6.33 19.06 1.69
N ILE A 47 7.47 18.39 1.52
CA ILE A 47 8.01 18.02 0.21
C ILE A 47 7.56 16.59 -0.08
N VAL A 48 6.89 16.39 -1.23
CA VAL A 48 6.45 15.06 -1.65
C VAL A 48 7.64 14.27 -2.19
N ALA A 49 7.88 13.07 -1.66
CA ALA A 49 8.86 12.13 -2.15
C ALA A 49 8.30 10.70 -2.08
N GLY A 50 8.68 9.84 -3.02
CA GLY A 50 8.28 8.42 -3.02
C GLY A 50 6.84 8.15 -3.44
N ILE A 51 6.19 9.06 -4.18
CA ILE A 51 4.81 8.85 -4.64
C ILE A 51 4.70 7.65 -5.60
N GLU A 52 5.76 7.36 -6.35
CA GLU A 52 5.86 6.17 -7.20
C GLU A 52 5.91 4.90 -6.36
N VAL A 53 6.66 4.92 -5.24
CA VAL A 53 6.72 3.78 -4.30
C VAL A 53 5.35 3.54 -3.67
N PHE A 54 4.66 4.60 -3.23
CA PHE A 54 3.27 4.51 -2.76
C PHE A 54 2.37 3.81 -3.78
N GLY A 55 2.47 4.19 -5.07
CA GLY A 55 1.71 3.55 -6.15
C GLY A 55 2.09 2.10 -6.42
N GLU A 56 3.37 1.73 -6.28
CA GLU A 56 3.82 0.34 -6.48
C GLU A 56 3.30 -0.61 -5.38
N VAL A 57 3.01 -0.12 -4.17
CA VAL A 57 2.40 -0.96 -3.10
C VAL A 57 1.07 -1.55 -3.57
N PHE A 58 0.19 -0.71 -4.15
CA PHE A 58 -1.10 -1.16 -4.67
C PHE A 58 -1.01 -2.03 -5.92
N ARG A 59 0.09 -1.93 -6.69
CA ARG A 59 0.33 -2.78 -7.87
C ARG A 59 0.95 -4.14 -7.54
N THR A 60 1.49 -4.29 -6.33
CA THR A 60 2.15 -5.53 -5.87
C THR A 60 1.17 -6.50 -5.20
N LEU A 61 -0.01 -6.01 -4.81
CA LEU A 61 -1.15 -6.79 -4.31
C LEU A 61 -1.87 -7.54 -5.42
#